data_AF-A0AAU8P5K6-F1
#
_entry.id   AF-A0AAU8P5K6-F1
#
_cell.length_a   1.000
_cell.length_b   1.000
_cell.length_c   1.000
_cell.angle_alpha   90.00
_cell.angle_beta   90.00
_cell.angle_gamma   90.00
#
_symmetry.space_group_name_H-M   'P 1'
#
loop_
_entity.id
_entity.type
_entity.pdbx_description
1 polymer ?
#
loop_
_entity_poly.entity_id
_entity_poly.type
_entity_poly.pdbx_seq_one_letter_code
_entity_poly.pdbx_strand_id
1 'polypeptide(L)' 'MLLSIINMKLRDECDSLQALCARYAIPQPLLESRLGAVGFRYYRDSNQFSAR' A
#
# COMPACT_ATOMS: atom_id res chain seq x y z
N MET A 1 5.32 -3.18 -11.15
CA MET A 1 4.08 -2.42 -11.44
C MET A 1 3.17 -2.28 -10.22
N LEU A 2 2.87 -3.35 -9.46
CA LEU A 2 1.97 -3.27 -8.29
C LEU A 2 2.38 -2.17 -7.29
N LEU A 3 3.66 -2.12 -6.88
CA LEU A 3 4.19 -1.09 -5.97
C LEU A 3 3.86 0.33 -6.45
N SER A 4 4.19 0.66 -7.71
CA SER A 4 4.00 1.99 -8.28
C SER A 4 2.52 2.40 -8.30
N ILE A 5 1.63 1.46 -8.65
CA ILE A 5 0.18 1.72 -8.68
C ILE A 5 -0.33 1.99 -7.26
N ILE A 6 0.05 1.15 -6.29
CA ILE A 6 -0.39 1.31 -4.90
C ILE A 6 0.12 2.64 -4.32
N ASN A 7 1.39 2.98 -4.52
CA ASN A 7 1.93 4.25 -4.03
C ASN A 7 1.29 5.47 -4.73
N MET A 8 0.98 5.37 -6.02
CA MET A 8 0.23 6.42 -6.72
C MET A 8 -1.14 6.61 -6.09
N LYS A 9 -1.87 5.52 -5.80
CA LYS A 9 -3.19 5.59 -5.14
C LYS A 9 -3.12 6.13 -3.72
N LEU A 10 -2.10 5.76 -2.94
CA LEU A 10 -1.89 6.31 -1.60
C LEU A 10 -1.56 7.81 -1.64
N ARG A 11 -0.77 8.26 -2.62
CA ARG A 11 -0.42 9.67 -2.76
C ARG A 11 -1.59 10.52 -3.24
N ASP A 12 -2.33 10.04 -4.23
CA ASP A 12 -3.26 10.88 -5.00
C ASP A 12 -4.72 10.70 -4.56
N GLU A 13 -5.07 9.58 -3.91
CA GLU A 13 -6.47 9.16 -3.73
C GLU A 13 -6.84 8.65 -2.32
N CYS A 14 -5.90 8.34 -1.45
CA CYS A 14 -6.16 7.65 -0.17
C CYS A 14 -5.19 8.07 0.95
N ASP A 15 -5.72 8.70 2.01
CA ASP A 15 -4.92 9.22 3.14
C ASP A 15 -4.27 8.13 4.02
N SER A 16 -4.58 6.86 3.77
CA SER A 16 -3.96 5.72 4.45
C SER A 16 -4.12 4.42 3.66
N LEU A 17 -3.32 3.42 4.04
CA LEU A 17 -3.49 2.04 3.55
C LEU A 17 -4.89 1.48 3.87
N GLN A 18 -5.45 1.80 5.04
CA GLN A 18 -6.80 1.36 5.40
C GLN A 18 -7.86 1.96 4.46
N ALA A 19 -7.75 3.24 4.14
CA ALA A 19 -8.67 3.92 3.21
C ALA A 19 -8.59 3.32 1.80
N LEU A 20 -7.38 3.03 1.31
CA LEU A 20 -7.17 2.33 0.04
C LEU A 20 -7.82 0.95 0.05
N CYS A 21 -7.56 0.16 1.08
CA CYS A 21 -8.12 -1.18 1.23
C CYS A 21 -9.65 -1.17 1.29
N ALA A 22 -10.25 -0.22 2.01
CA ALA A 22 -11.70 -0.07 2.06
C ALA A 22 -12.28 0.33 0.68
N ARG A 23 -11.68 1.32 0.01
CA ARG A 23 -12.14 1.84 -1.28
C ARG A 23 -12.14 0.79 -2.39
N TYR A 24 -11.11 -0.06 -2.43
CA TYR A 24 -10.97 -1.08 -3.46
C TYR A 24 -11.39 -2.48 -3.00
N ALA A 25 -11.98 -2.60 -1.81
CA ALA A 25 -12.36 -3.88 -1.19
C ALA A 25 -11.20 -4.91 -1.17
N ILE A 26 -9.99 -4.44 -0.85
CA ILE A 26 -8.78 -5.27 -0.77
C ILE A 26 -8.51 -5.61 0.71
N PRO A 27 -8.36 -6.88 1.09
CA PRO A 27 -7.89 -7.24 2.43
C PRO A 27 -6.46 -6.70 2.65
N GLN A 28 -6.29 -5.82 3.64
CA GLN A 28 -4.98 -5.22 3.95
C GLN A 28 -3.87 -6.28 4.17
N PRO A 29 -4.09 -7.38 4.92
CA PRO A 29 -3.05 -8.39 5.12
C PRO A 29 -2.58 -9.05 3.81
N LEU A 30 -3.46 -9.17 2.81
CA LEU A 30 -3.11 -9.73 1.50
C LEU A 30 -2.17 -8.79 0.73
N LEU A 31 -2.45 -7.49 0.76
CA LEU A 31 -1.64 -6.48 0.09
C LEU A 31 -0.26 -6.36 0.74
N GLU A 32 -0.23 -6.31 2.07
CA GLU A 32 1.01 -6.27 2.84
C GLU A 32 1.84 -7.55 2.64
N SER A 33 1.22 -8.72 2.63
CA SER A 33 1.92 -9.99 2.37
C SER A 33 2.52 -10.04 0.96
N ARG A 34 1.77 -9.64 -0.07
CA ARG A 34 2.25 -9.62 -1.46
C ARG A 34 3.44 -8.69 -1.67
N LEU A 35 3.37 -7.47 -1.14
CA LEU A 35 4.45 -6.50 -1.26
C LEU A 35 5.62 -6.83 -0.32
N GLY A 36 5.33 -7.39 0.86
CA GLY A 36 6.32 -7.87 1.82
C GLY A 36 7.14 -9.06 1.31
N ALA A 37 6.53 -9.99 0.57
CA ALA A 37 7.21 -11.12 -0.04
C ALA A 37 8.31 -10.70 -1.04
N VAL A 38 8.25 -9.48 -1.56
CA VAL A 38 9.25 -8.90 -2.47
C VAL A 38 10.03 -7.73 -1.82
N GLY A 39 9.98 -7.60 -0.49
CA GLY A 39 10.86 -6.73 0.29
C GLY A 39 10.33 -5.33 0.60
N PHE A 40 9.06 -5.04 0.35
CA PHE A 40 8.46 -3.73 0.63
C PHE A 40 7.60 -3.74 1.90
N ARG A 41 7.63 -2.63 2.65
CA ARG A 41 6.77 -2.42 3.82
C ARG A 41 6.04 -1.10 3.70
N TYR A 42 4.81 -1.06 4.21
CA TYR A 42 4.06 0.18 4.34
C TYR A 42 4.60 1.02 5.50
N TYR A 43 4.87 2.28 5.22
CA TYR A 43 5.25 3.30 6.19
C TYR A 43 4.11 4.30 6.32
N ARG A 44 3.53 4.37 7.52
CA ARG A 44 2.37 5.25 7.79
C ARG A 44 2.74 6.72 7.69
N ASP A 45 3.91 7.10 8.19
CA ASP A 45 4.36 8.50 8.25
C ASP A 45 4.51 9.13 6.86
N SER A 46 4.95 8.35 5.88
CA SER A 46 5.08 8.77 4.48
C SER A 46 3.94 8.30 3.58
N ASN A 47 2.94 7.60 4.15
CA ASN A 47 1.83 6.98 3.45
C ASN A 47 2.23 6.25 2.15
N GLN A 48 3.27 5.42 2.21
CA GLN A 48 3.76 4.68 1.03
C GLN A 48 4.39 3.34 1.40
N PHE A 49 4.46 2.45 0.42
CA PHE A 49 5.34 1.30 0.47
C PHE A 49 6.75 1.68 0.01
N SER A 50 7.77 1.27 0.74
CA SER A 50 9.17 1.41 0.35
C SER A 50 9.95 0.15 0.70
N ALA A 51 11.11 -0.03 0.06
CA ALA A 51 12.01 -1.12 0.41
C ALA A 51 12.41 -0.98 1.89
N ARG A 52 12.61 -2.11 2.55
CA ARG A 52 13.20 -2.13 3.90
C ARG A 52 14.63 -1.59 3.89
#